data_AF-A0A0F8ZIA0-F1
#
_entry.id   AF-A0A0F8ZIA0-F1
#
_cell.length_a   1.000
_cell.length_b   1.000
_cell.length_c   1.000
_cell.angle_alpha   90.00
_cell.angle_beta   90.00
_cell.angle_gamma   90.00
#
_symmetry.space_group_name_H-M   'P 1'
#
loop_
_entity.id
_entity.type
_entity.pdbx_description
1 polymer ?
#
loop_
_entity_poly.entity_id
_entity_poly.type
_entity_poly.pdbx_seq_one_letter_code
_entity_poly.pdbx_strand_id
1 'polypeptide(L)'
;MRRSLAAFTLAALLAAQGAAAQTDQPVVIELFTSQGCSSCPPADELLTRLAARTDVIPLALHVDYWDYIGWRDHFGKPAFTKRQKSYAAVAGSRTIYTPQM
;
A
#
# COMPACT_ATOMS: atom_id res chain seq x y z
N MET A 1 49.21 24.64 -10.51
CA MET A 1 48.68 24.22 -9.20
C MET A 1 47.24 24.72 -8.96
N ARG A 2 46.94 26.02 -9.02
CA ARG A 2 45.56 26.56 -8.83
C ARG A 2 44.48 26.03 -9.78
N ARG A 3 44.82 25.76 -11.05
CA ARG A 3 43.88 25.19 -12.05
C ARG A 3 43.49 23.73 -11.76
N SER A 4 44.37 22.98 -11.11
CA SER A 4 44.15 21.58 -10.75
C SER A 4 43.19 21.43 -9.58
N LEU A 5 43.19 22.38 -8.63
CA LEU A 5 42.22 22.41 -7.53
C LEU A 5 40.80 22.69 -8.03
N ALA A 6 40.63 23.61 -8.99
CA ALA A 6 39.32 23.97 -9.53
C ALA A 6 38.62 22.81 -10.25
N ALA A 7 39.39 21.99 -10.98
CA ALA A 7 38.89 20.80 -11.67
C ALA A 7 38.47 19.69 -10.68
N PHE A 8 39.22 19.53 -9.59
CA PHE A 8 38.89 18.56 -8.52
C PHE A 8 37.61 18.93 -7.77
N THR A 9 37.42 20.22 -7.47
CA THR A 9 36.19 20.69 -6.82
C THR A 9 34.94 20.50 -7.68
N LEU A 10 35.04 20.75 -9.00
CA LEU A 10 33.90 20.58 -9.91
C LEU A 10 33.49 19.11 -10.07
N ALA A 11 34.47 18.19 -10.15
CA ALA A 11 34.20 16.75 -10.22
C ALA A 11 33.54 16.21 -8.94
N ALA A 12 33.94 16.70 -7.76
CA ALA A 12 33.33 16.31 -6.49
C ALA A 12 31.88 16.80 -6.36
N LEU A 13 31.57 18.00 -6.86
CA LEU A 13 30.21 18.56 -6.90
C LEU A 13 29.29 17.81 -7.87
N LEU A 14 29.82 17.25 -8.96
CA LEU A 14 29.06 16.41 -9.89
C LEU A 14 28.81 15.00 -9.33
N ALA A 15 29.76 14.43 -8.56
CA ALA A 15 29.59 13.15 -7.89
C ALA A 15 28.56 13.22 -6.74
N ALA A 16 28.44 14.36 -6.06
CA ALA A 16 27.46 14.57 -4.99
C ALA A 16 26.00 14.66 -5.48
N GLN A 17 25.78 14.93 -6.77
CA GLN A 17 24.43 15.01 -7.37
C GLN A 17 23.83 13.62 -7.66
N GLY A 18 24.66 12.58 -7.70
CA GLY A 18 24.23 11.19 -7.95
C GLY A 18 23.76 10.43 -6.71
N ALA A 19 23.99 10.97 -5.51
CA ALA A 19 23.34 10.51 -4.29
C ALA A 19 21.93 11.10 -4.22
N ALA A 20 21.09 10.75 -5.19
CA ALA A 20 19.65 10.93 -5.04
C ALA A 20 19.29 10.28 -3.70
N ALA A 21 18.78 11.09 -2.77
CA ALA A 21 18.26 10.58 -1.52
C ALA A 21 17.31 9.44 -1.86
N GLN A 22 17.67 8.21 -1.48
CA GLN A 22 16.76 7.08 -1.48
C GLN A 22 15.65 7.50 -0.51
N THR A 23 14.63 8.17 -1.02
CA THR A 23 13.50 8.59 -0.20
C THR A 23 12.86 7.31 0.26
N ASP A 24 13.01 7.03 1.54
CA ASP A 24 12.41 5.95 2.30
C ASP A 24 10.88 6.20 2.38
N GLN A 25 10.24 6.30 1.21
CA GLN A 25 8.82 6.59 1.07
C GLN A 25 8.08 5.28 1.36
N PRO A 26 7.33 5.22 2.46
CA PRO A 26 6.64 3.99 2.81
C PRO A 26 5.58 3.66 1.75
N VAL A 27 5.44 2.37 1.45
CA VAL A 27 4.44 1.85 0.53
C VAL A 27 3.15 1.58 1.29
N VAL A 28 2.03 2.14 0.82
CA VAL A 28 0.71 1.82 1.37
C VAL A 28 0.20 0.54 0.72
N ILE A 29 -0.26 -0.40 1.54
CA ILE A 29 -0.95 -1.61 1.08
C ILE A 29 -2.36 -1.60 1.67
N GLU A 30 -3.37 -1.56 0.81
CA GLU A 30 -4.78 -1.56 1.20
C GLU A 30 -5.41 -2.92 0.90
N LEU A 31 -5.58 -3.75 1.93
CA LEU A 31 -6.30 -5.01 1.83
C LEU A 31 -7.79 -4.79 2.09
N PHE A 32 -8.64 -5.03 1.11
CA PHE A 32 -10.08 -5.16 1.29
C PHE A 32 -10.41 -6.59 1.73
N THR A 33 -10.96 -6.73 2.94
CA THR A 33 -11.21 -8.02 3.62
C THR A 33 -12.56 -8.01 4.36
N SER A 34 -12.97 -9.13 4.94
CA SER A 34 -14.10 -9.23 5.87
C SER A 34 -14.01 -10.50 6.70
N GLN A 35 -14.45 -10.47 7.96
CA GLN A 35 -14.63 -11.68 8.78
C GLN A 35 -15.61 -12.68 8.15
N GLY A 36 -16.57 -12.18 7.37
CA GLY A 36 -17.55 -13.02 6.65
C GLY A 36 -16.99 -13.68 5.38
N CYS A 37 -15.77 -13.33 4.97
CA CYS A 37 -15.12 -13.85 3.76
C CYS A 37 -14.24 -15.05 4.09
N SER A 38 -14.67 -16.26 3.72
CA SER A 38 -13.94 -17.51 4.01
C SER A 38 -12.58 -17.62 3.32
N SER A 39 -12.38 -16.93 2.19
CA SER A 39 -11.13 -16.89 1.42
C SER A 39 -10.16 -15.81 1.89
N CYS A 40 -10.54 -14.95 2.83
CA CYS A 40 -9.73 -13.83 3.29
C CYS A 40 -8.60 -14.15 4.29
N PRO A 41 -8.69 -15.17 5.17
CA PRO A 41 -7.66 -15.41 6.19
C PRO A 41 -6.21 -15.49 5.66
N PRO A 42 -5.90 -16.13 4.52
CA PRO A 42 -4.54 -16.14 3.99
C PRO A 42 -4.01 -14.75 3.59
N ALA A 43 -4.88 -13.84 3.14
CA ALA A 43 -4.51 -12.46 2.80
C ALA A 43 -4.30 -11.61 4.06
N ASP A 44 -5.13 -11.80 5.09
CA ASP A 44 -4.97 -11.14 6.40
C ASP A 44 -3.64 -11.53 7.07
N GLU A 45 -3.26 -12.81 6.98
CA GLU A 45 -1.96 -13.29 7.43
C GLU A 45 -0.80 -12.69 6.64
N LEU A 46 -0.94 -12.54 5.32
CA LEU A 46 0.07 -11.91 4.48
C LEU A 46 0.24 -10.43 4.85
N LEU A 47 -0.85 -9.68 5.03
CA LEU A 47 -0.79 -8.29 5.46
C LEU A 47 -0.12 -8.16 6.84
N THR A 48 -0.40 -9.08 7.77
CA THR A 48 0.24 -9.13 9.09
C THR A 48 1.76 -9.32 8.97
N ARG A 49 2.24 -10.17 8.05
CA ARG A 49 3.68 -10.32 7.79
C ARG A 49 4.28 -9.06 7.17
N LEU A 50 3.57 -8.42 6.24
CA LEU A 50 4.00 -7.18 5.61
C LEU A 50 4.04 -6.01 6.59
N ALA A 51 3.16 -5.99 7.59
CA ALA A 51 3.12 -5.00 8.66
C ALA A 51 4.38 -4.98 9.53
N ALA A 52 5.19 -6.04 9.53
CA ALA A 52 6.47 -6.08 10.25
C ALA A 52 7.58 -5.28 9.54
N ARG A 53 7.35 -4.85 8.29
CA ARG A 53 8.31 -4.05 7.53
C ARG A 53 8.18 -2.57 7.89
N THR A 54 9.31 -1.89 8.04
CA THR A 54 9.35 -0.45 8.36
C THR A 54 8.99 0.45 7.18
N ASP A 55 9.03 -0.09 5.96
CA ASP A 55 8.74 0.61 4.70
C ASP A 55 7.29 0.38 4.21
N VAL A 56 6.41 -0.19 5.04
CA VAL A 56 5.02 -0.49 4.67
C VAL A 56 4.03 0.16 5.63
N ILE A 57 2.99 0.77 5.08
CA ILE A 57 1.79 1.21 5.79
C ILE A 57 0.66 0.23 5.46
N PRO A 58 0.39 -0.77 6.32
CA PRO A 58 -0.63 -1.77 6.08
C PRO A 58 -2.01 -1.25 6.52
N LEU A 59 -3.01 -1.36 5.65
CA LEU A 59 -4.40 -1.01 5.94
C LEU A 59 -5.32 -2.23 5.69
N ALA A 60 -5.93 -2.75 6.75
CA ALA A 60 -7.00 -3.75 6.65
C ALA A 60 -8.36 -3.01 6.59
N LEU A 61 -8.97 -2.98 5.42
CA LEU A 61 -10.21 -2.27 5.13
C LEU A 61 -11.38 -3.26 5.05
N HIS A 62 -12.08 -3.42 6.17
CA HIS A 62 -13.19 -4.36 6.28
C HIS A 62 -14.44 -3.88 5.54
N VAL A 63 -14.79 -4.56 4.45
CA VAL A 63 -15.99 -4.24 3.66
C VAL A 63 -17.25 -4.74 4.35
N ASP A 64 -18.37 -4.07 4.12
CA ASP A 64 -19.66 -4.39 4.75
C ASP A 64 -20.54 -5.33 3.92
N TYR A 65 -20.23 -5.54 2.64
CA TYR A 65 -21.11 -6.27 1.73
C TYR A 65 -21.13 -7.78 1.97
N TRP A 66 -20.44 -8.30 2.98
CA TRP A 66 -20.58 -9.69 3.44
C TRP A 66 -21.66 -9.86 4.49
N ASP A 67 -22.13 -8.81 5.15
CA ASP A 67 -23.10 -8.92 6.27
C ASP A 67 -24.40 -9.67 5.90
N TYR A 68 -24.73 -9.79 4.62
CA TYR A 68 -25.88 -10.57 4.14
C TYR A 68 -25.80 -12.06 4.51
N ILE A 69 -24.61 -12.60 4.81
CA ILE A 69 -24.44 -14.01 5.20
C ILE A 69 -24.88 -14.31 6.64
N GLY A 70 -25.34 -13.30 7.40
CA GLY A 70 -25.83 -13.45 8.77
C GLY A 70 -24.75 -13.31 9.85
N TRP A 71 -23.47 -13.30 9.46
CA TRP A 71 -22.36 -12.85 10.32
C TRP A 71 -22.01 -11.41 9.99
N ARG A 72 -22.30 -10.48 10.91
CA ARG A 72 -21.94 -9.08 10.75
C ARG A 72 -20.51 -8.85 11.20
N ASP A 73 -19.68 -8.31 10.32
CA ASP A 73 -18.31 -7.93 10.66
C ASP A 73 -18.32 -6.62 11.47
N HIS A 74 -17.88 -6.67 12.72
CA HIS A 74 -17.82 -5.50 13.59
C HIS A 74 -16.86 -4.40 13.12
N PHE A 75 -15.88 -4.77 12.28
CA PHE A 75 -14.94 -3.84 11.67
C PHE A 75 -15.43 -3.34 10.30
N GLY A 76 -16.46 -3.99 9.74
CA GLY A 76 -17.08 -3.68 8.46
C GLY A 76 -17.61 -2.25 8.40
N LYS A 77 -17.24 -1.49 7.36
CA LYS A 77 -17.75 -0.13 7.13
C LYS A 77 -18.17 0.10 5.68
N PRO A 78 -19.37 0.68 5.43
CA PRO A 78 -19.81 1.04 4.07
C PRO A 78 -18.83 1.96 3.32
N ALA A 79 -18.09 2.79 4.07
CA ALA A 79 -17.06 3.67 3.51
C ALA A 79 -15.92 2.88 2.83
N PHE A 80 -15.57 1.70 3.32
CA PHE A 80 -14.51 0.86 2.75
C PHE A 80 -14.99 0.17 1.47
N THR A 81 -16.23 -0.34 1.45
CA THR A 81 -16.89 -0.80 0.22
C THR A 81 -16.95 0.31 -0.84
N LYS A 82 -17.29 1.53 -0.44
CA LYS A 82 -17.30 2.69 -1.35
C LYS A 82 -15.91 2.96 -1.91
N ARG A 83 -14.86 2.93 -1.09
CA ARG A 83 -13.47 3.09 -1.53
C ARG A 83 -13.07 2.01 -2.55
N GLN A 84 -13.40 0.75 -2.29
CA GLN A 84 -13.12 -0.35 -3.23
C GLN A 84 -13.83 -0.15 -4.57
N LYS A 85 -15.10 0.27 -4.55
CA LYS A 85 -15.86 0.59 -5.77
C LYS A 85 -15.21 1.75 -6.54
N SER A 86 -14.68 2.75 -5.85
CA SER A 86 -13.92 3.83 -6.50
C SER A 86 -12.66 3.32 -7.19
N TYR A 87 -11.91 2.38 -6.59
CA TYR A 87 -10.80 1.73 -7.29
C TYR A 87 -11.24 0.92 -8.49
N ALA A 88 -12.30 0.12 -8.37
CA ALA A 88 -12.83 -0.63 -9.50
C ALA A 88 -13.21 0.31 -10.67
N ALA A 89 -13.85 1.44 -10.39
CA ALA A 89 -14.20 2.44 -11.39
C ALA A 89 -12.96 3.03 -12.10
N VAL A 90 -11.93 3.41 -11.34
CA VAL A 90 -10.66 3.92 -11.90
C VAL A 90 -9.94 2.85 -12.73
N ALA A 91 -9.98 1.59 -12.29
CA ALA A 91 -9.36 0.46 -12.98
C ALA A 91 -10.19 -0.04 -14.19
N GLY A 92 -11.38 0.52 -14.45
CA GLY A 92 -12.29 0.02 -15.49
C GLY A 92 -12.90 -1.36 -15.17
N SER A 93 -12.80 -1.82 -13.92
CA SER A 93 -13.40 -3.07 -13.47
C SER A 93 -14.88 -2.89 -13.18
N ARG A 94 -15.68 -3.90 -13.54
CA ARG A 94 -17.10 -3.97 -13.22
C ARG A 94 -17.40 -4.75 -11.93
N THR A 95 -16.37 -5.33 -11.31
CA THR A 95 -16.50 -6.20 -10.13
C THR A 95 -15.55 -5.76 -9.02
N ILE A 96 -15.98 -6.00 -7.80
CA ILE A 96 -15.15 -5.96 -6.58
C ILE A 96 -15.19 -7.36 -5.96
N TYR A 97 -14.14 -7.70 -5.22
CA TYR A 97 -14.02 -9.02 -4.60
C TYR A 97 -13.14 -8.93 -3.35
N THR A 98 -13.21 -9.95 -2.52
CA THR A 98 -12.36 -10.10 -1.34
C THR A 98 -11.77 -11.51 -1.31
N PRO A 99 -10.49 -11.68 -0.94
CA PRO A 99 -9.55 -10.60 -0.62
C PRO A 99 -9.07 -9.86 -1.89
N GLN A 100 -8.86 -8.54 -1.80
CA GLN A 100 -8.23 -7.72 -2.85
C GLN A 100 -7.17 -6.80 -2.21
N MET A 101 -5.97 -6.75 -2.78
CA MET A 101 -4.92 -5.77 -2.48
C MET A 101 -4.60 -4.92 -3.70
#